data_AF-A0A0R0CN25-F1
#
_entry.id   AF-A0A0R0CN25-F1
#
_cell.length_a   1.000
_cell.length_b   1.000
_cell.length_c   1.000
_cell.angle_alpha   90.00
_cell.angle_beta   90.00
_cell.angle_gamma   90.00
#
_symmetry.space_group_name_H-M   'P 1'
#
loop_
_entity.id
_entity.type
_entity.pdbx_description
1 polymer ?
#
loop_
_entity_poly.entity_id
_entity_poly.type
_entity_poly.pdbx_seq_one_letter_code
_entity_poly.pdbx_strand_id
1 'polypeptide(L)'
;MTNLPASAIDSDIGNDLQTLHAQLQAMQAPLANGDLDGAQWLLSRHDQDLRQFLASPSRTGGCQAQLRALLAAQQTMLQTMTALRDRAAEQMRQLQQSGRAARSYARMGGERA
;
A
#
# COMPACT_ATOMS: atom_id res chain seq x y z
N MET A 1 40.24 0.84 18.35
CA MET A 1 38.91 1.41 18.70
C MET A 1 38.56 2.44 17.64
N THR A 2 37.89 2.01 16.58
CA THR A 2 37.53 2.83 15.42
C THR A 2 36.27 3.64 15.74
N ASN A 3 36.43 4.95 15.88
CA ASN A 3 35.33 5.89 16.08
C ASN A 3 34.63 6.09 14.73
N LEU A 4 33.46 5.46 14.53
CA LEU A 4 32.63 5.72 13.35
C LEU A 4 32.13 7.17 13.40
N PRO A 5 32.26 7.97 12.32
CA PRO A 5 31.87 9.37 12.35
C PRO A 5 30.35 9.50 12.41
N ALA A 6 29.84 10.28 13.37
CA ALA A 6 28.41 10.58 13.52
C ALA A 6 27.74 11.10 12.23
N SER A 7 28.51 11.70 11.31
CA SER A 7 28.05 12.14 9.99
C SER A 7 27.70 10.99 9.03
N ALA A 8 28.37 9.82 9.14
CA ALA A 8 28.03 8.64 8.33
C ALA A 8 26.72 8.01 8.80
N ILE A 9 26.50 7.98 10.11
CA ILE A 9 25.26 7.47 10.71
C ILE A 9 24.06 8.31 10.26
N ASP A 10 24.19 9.64 10.26
CA ASP A 10 23.10 10.54 9.83
C ASP A 10 22.79 10.41 8.32
N SER A 11 23.80 10.14 7.51
CA SER A 11 23.65 9.89 6.06
C SER A 11 22.98 8.55 5.77
N ASP A 12 23.35 7.48 6.49
CA ASP A 12 22.73 6.16 6.37
C ASP A 12 21.25 6.19 6.79
N ILE A 13 20.94 6.94 7.86
CA ILE A 13 19.57 7.14 8.31
C ILE A 13 18.73 7.85 7.24
N GLY A 14 19.27 8.91 6.64
CA GLY A 14 18.61 9.64 5.55
C GLY A 14 18.33 8.75 4.33
N ASN A 15 19.30 7.90 3.95
CA ASN A 15 19.17 6.99 2.82
C ASN A 15 18.13 5.87 3.07
N ASP A 16 18.08 5.32 4.28
CA ASP A 16 17.09 4.31 4.66
C ASP A 16 15.66 4.88 4.66
N LEU A 17 15.48 6.11 5.15
CA LEU A 17 14.19 6.80 5.12
C LEU A 17 13.76 7.14 3.69
N GLN A 18 14.69 7.55 2.83
CA GLN A 18 14.41 7.80 1.43
C GLN A 18 14.00 6.51 0.70
N THR A 19 14.63 5.38 1.05
CA THR A 19 14.27 4.05 0.55
C THR A 19 12.85 3.66 0.95
N LEU A 20 12.48 3.84 2.23
CA LEU A 20 11.12 3.59 2.72
C LEU A 20 10.08 4.47 2.01
N HIS A 21 10.40 5.73 1.73
CA HIS A 21 9.51 6.63 1.00
C HIS A 21 9.34 6.21 -0.47
N ALA A 22 10.44 5.84 -1.14
CA ALA A 22 10.40 5.36 -2.52
C ALA A 22 9.57 4.08 -2.66
N GLN A 23 9.63 3.17 -1.68
CA GLN A 23 8.81 1.96 -1.67
C GLN A 23 7.30 2.27 -1.58
N LEU A 24 6.90 3.24 -0.75
CA LEU A 24 5.50 3.69 -0.68
C LEU A 24 5.03 4.33 -1.98
N GLN A 25 5.88 5.13 -2.62
CA GLN A 25 5.55 5.70 -3.94
C GLN A 25 5.44 4.61 -5.01
N ALA A 26 6.33 3.62 -4.99
CA ALA A 26 6.32 2.51 -5.93
C ALA A 26 5.04 1.65 -5.84
N MET A 27 4.38 1.59 -4.68
CA MET A 27 3.11 0.88 -4.50
C MET A 27 1.93 1.51 -5.25
N GLN A 28 2.03 2.78 -5.69
CA GLN A 28 0.94 3.44 -6.41
C GLN A 28 0.65 2.80 -7.77
N ALA A 29 1.69 2.38 -8.50
CA ALA A 29 1.53 1.82 -9.85
C ALA A 29 0.85 0.43 -9.87
N PRO A 30 1.26 -0.56 -9.05
CA PRO A 30 0.55 -1.84 -8.97
C PRO A 30 -0.90 -1.68 -8.51
N LEU A 31 -1.15 -0.80 -7.53
CA LEU A 31 -2.50 -0.51 -7.05
C LEU A 31 -3.39 0.11 -8.16
N ALA A 32 -2.85 1.01 -8.97
CA ALA A 32 -3.58 1.61 -10.09
C ALA A 32 -3.88 0.59 -11.20
N ASN A 33 -2.97 -0.36 -11.43
CA ASN A 33 -3.09 -1.38 -12.48
C ASN A 33 -3.84 -2.64 -12.04
N GLY A 34 -4.26 -2.72 -10.76
CA GLY A 34 -4.91 -3.90 -10.19
C GLY A 34 -3.98 -5.08 -9.97
N ASP A 35 -2.67 -4.88 -10.02
CA ASP A 35 -1.64 -5.87 -9.69
C ASP A 35 -1.50 -5.97 -8.16
N LEU A 36 -2.39 -6.77 -7.57
CA LEU A 36 -2.45 -6.96 -6.12
C LEU A 36 -1.27 -7.78 -5.59
N ASP A 37 -0.73 -8.70 -6.39
CA ASP A 37 0.44 -9.50 -6.01
C ASP A 37 1.70 -8.63 -5.94
N GLY A 38 1.90 -7.75 -6.94
CA GLY A 38 2.97 -6.76 -6.93
C GLY A 38 2.84 -5.75 -5.79
N ALA A 39 1.61 -5.30 -5.49
CA ALA A 39 1.35 -4.43 -4.33
C ALA A 39 1.68 -5.15 -3.00
N GLN A 40 1.30 -6.41 -2.85
CA GLN A 40 1.55 -7.21 -1.65
C GLN A 40 3.04 -7.46 -1.41
N TRP A 41 3.80 -7.74 -2.48
CA TRP A 41 5.24 -7.91 -2.39
C TRP A 41 5.95 -6.63 -1.90
N LEU A 42 5.59 -5.48 -2.49
CA LEU A 42 6.14 -4.19 -2.08
C LEU A 42 5.77 -3.83 -0.64
N LEU A 43 4.53 -4.10 -0.23
CA LEU A 43 4.08 -3.87 1.14
C LEU A 43 4.85 -4.74 2.15
N SER A 44 5.05 -6.02 1.84
CA SER A 44 5.79 -6.94 2.71
C SER A 44 7.24 -6.52 2.89
N ARG A 45 7.87 -6.06 1.80
CA ARG A 45 9.23 -5.52 1.82
C ARG A 45 9.31 -4.23 2.64
N HIS A 46 8.34 -3.33 2.47
CA HIS A 46 8.26 -2.10 3.24
C HIS A 46 8.12 -2.35 4.74
N ASP A 47 7.26 -3.28 5.16
CA ASP A 47 7.10 -3.64 6.58
C ASP A 47 8.40 -4.21 7.18
N GLN A 48 9.11 -5.05 6.42
CA GLN A 48 10.40 -5.61 6.85
C GLN A 48 11.45 -4.51 7.06
N ASP A 49 11.62 -3.63 6.08
CA ASP A 49 12.60 -2.55 6.13
C ASP A 49 12.26 -1.51 7.22
N LEU A 50 10.96 -1.25 7.44
CA LEU A 50 10.47 -0.38 8.51
C LEU A 50 10.80 -0.94 9.90
N ARG A 51 10.55 -2.24 10.12
CA ARG A 51 10.89 -2.91 11.39
C ARG A 51 12.39 -2.88 11.65
N GLN A 52 13.20 -3.11 10.61
CA GLN A 52 14.66 -3.05 10.72
C GLN A 52 15.14 -1.64 11.07
N PHE A 53 14.54 -0.61 10.46
CA PHE A 53 14.82 0.78 10.77
C PHE A 53 14.47 1.14 12.22
N LEU A 54 13.27 0.74 12.70
CA LEU A 54 12.79 1.02 14.06
C LEU A 54 13.53 0.23 15.15
N ALA A 55 14.10 -0.93 14.83
CA ALA A 55 14.96 -1.67 15.75
C ALA A 55 16.30 -0.96 16.03
N SER A 56 16.58 0.14 15.32
CA SER A 56 17.65 1.14 15.47
C SER A 56 17.56 2.15 16.63
N PRO A 57 17.85 1.90 17.93
CA PRO A 57 17.62 2.88 19.01
C PRO A 57 18.44 4.17 18.89
N SER A 58 19.54 4.19 18.12
CA SER A 58 20.36 5.37 17.85
C SER A 58 19.79 6.30 16.77
N ARG A 59 18.72 5.91 16.06
CA ARG A 59 18.22 6.61 14.85
C ARG A 59 17.00 7.53 15.11
N THR A 60 16.38 7.44 16.27
CA THR A 60 15.10 8.12 16.58
C THR A 60 15.24 9.57 17.04
N GLY A 61 16.44 10.06 17.37
CA GLY A 61 16.64 11.39 17.96
C GLY A 61 16.58 12.58 16.98
N GLY A 62 16.93 12.38 15.70
CA GLY A 62 17.01 13.47 14.70
C GLY A 62 15.99 13.40 13.56
N CYS A 63 15.24 12.30 13.44
CA CYS A 63 14.46 11.99 12.23
C CYS A 63 12.95 12.22 12.34
N GLN A 64 12.52 13.09 13.26
CA GLN A 64 11.11 13.29 13.55
C GLN A 64 10.32 13.85 12.36
N ALA A 65 10.95 14.68 11.52
CA ALA A 65 10.34 15.24 10.31
C ALA A 65 10.15 14.16 9.22
N GLN A 66 11.16 13.32 8.99
CA GLN A 66 11.07 12.22 8.01
C GLN A 66 10.08 11.14 8.45
N LEU A 67 10.00 10.82 9.75
CA LEU A 67 8.99 9.92 10.29
C LEU A 67 7.56 10.46 10.08
N ARG A 68 7.35 11.77 10.24
CA ARG A 68 6.05 12.41 9.93
C ARG A 68 5.72 12.33 8.44
N ALA A 69 6.69 12.55 7.56
CA ALA A 69 6.49 12.41 6.11
C ALA A 69 6.15 10.97 5.71
N LEU A 70 6.79 9.99 6.36
CA LEU A 70 6.49 8.58 6.17
C LEU A 70 5.07 8.22 6.62
N LEU A 71 4.66 8.70 7.80
CA LEU A 71 3.31 8.50 8.33
C LEU A 71 2.24 9.10 7.40
N ALA A 72 2.49 10.31 6.87
CA ALA A 72 1.59 10.96 5.92
C ALA A 72 1.45 10.12 4.64
N ALA A 73 2.55 9.61 4.08
CA ALA A 73 2.53 8.74 2.91
C ALA A 73 1.75 7.43 3.17
N GLN A 74 1.92 6.82 4.35
CA GLN A 74 1.15 5.64 4.76
C GLN A 74 -0.36 5.92 4.83
N GLN A 75 -0.76 7.08 5.39
CA GLN A 75 -2.17 7.47 5.44
C GLN A 75 -2.79 7.64 4.05
N THR A 76 -2.08 8.29 3.12
CA THR A 76 -2.54 8.44 1.74
C THR A 76 -2.70 7.09 1.05
N MET A 77 -1.77 6.16 1.28
CA MET A 77 -1.85 4.81 0.73
C MET A 77 -3.07 4.04 1.29
N LEU A 78 -3.33 4.11 2.60
CA LEU A 78 -4.50 3.47 3.22
C LEU A 78 -5.83 4.01 2.67
N GLN A 79 -5.92 5.31 2.44
CA GLN A 79 -7.08 5.93 1.81
C GLN A 79 -7.28 5.40 0.37
N THR A 80 -6.19 5.27 -0.38
CA THR A 80 -6.21 4.74 -1.75
C THR A 80 -6.68 3.29 -1.80
N MET A 81 -6.13 2.42 -0.93
CA MET A 81 -6.55 1.01 -0.85
C MET A 81 -8.02 0.88 -0.43
N THR A 82 -8.49 1.73 0.47
CA THR A 82 -9.91 1.76 0.88
C THR A 82 -10.81 2.11 -0.30
N ALA A 83 -10.46 3.16 -1.06
CA ALA A 83 -11.22 3.56 -2.24
C ALA A 83 -11.25 2.47 -3.33
N LEU A 84 -10.13 1.77 -3.56
CA LEU A 84 -10.05 0.66 -4.51
C LEU A 84 -10.94 -0.51 -4.07
N ARG A 85 -10.90 -0.87 -2.79
CA ARG A 85 -11.77 -1.91 -2.22
C ARG A 85 -13.25 -1.56 -2.39
N ASP A 86 -13.63 -0.33 -2.09
CA ASP A 86 -15.03 0.10 -2.17
C ASP A 86 -15.52 0.13 -3.62
N ARG A 87 -14.65 0.50 -4.57
CA ARG A 87 -14.93 0.42 -6.01
C ARG A 87 -15.09 -1.03 -6.50
N ALA A 88 -14.24 -1.95 -6.05
CA ALA A 88 -14.37 -3.38 -6.37
C ALA A 88 -15.68 -3.96 -5.80
N ALA A 89 -16.04 -3.61 -4.57
CA ALA A 89 -17.30 -4.03 -3.96
C ALA A 89 -18.52 -3.52 -4.74
N GLU A 90 -18.47 -2.29 -5.26
CA GLU A 90 -19.52 -1.74 -6.10
C GLU A 90 -19.65 -2.49 -7.44
N GLN A 91 -18.53 -2.77 -8.11
CA GLN A 91 -18.53 -3.57 -9.35
C GLN A 91 -19.10 -4.97 -9.13
N MET A 92 -18.75 -5.64 -8.02
CA MET A 92 -19.33 -6.94 -7.67
C MET A 92 -20.85 -6.87 -7.45
N ARG A 93 -21.35 -5.82 -6.79
CA ARG A 93 -22.80 -5.61 -6.62
C ARG A 93 -23.50 -5.46 -7.98
N GLN A 94 -22.93 -4.68 -8.90
CA GLN A 94 -23.48 -4.49 -10.24
C GLN A 94 -23.49 -5.79 -11.06
N LEU A 95 -22.44 -6.61 -10.98
CA LEU A 95 -22.39 -7.92 -11.61
C LEU A 95 -23.43 -8.90 -11.03
N GLN A 96 -23.64 -8.88 -9.70
CA GLN A 96 -24.68 -9.71 -9.10
C GLN A 96 -26.10 -9.28 -9.50
N GLN A 97 -26.36 -7.97 -9.56
CA GLN A 97 -27.66 -7.44 -9.99
C GLN A 97 -27.95 -7.74 -11.46
N SER A 98 -26.99 -7.52 -12.36
CA SER A 98 -27.11 -7.88 -13.77
C SER A 98 -27.27 -9.38 -13.97
N GLY A 99 -26.53 -10.22 -13.22
CA GLY A 99 -26.70 -11.67 -13.23
C GLY A 99 -28.07 -12.13 -12.72
N ARG A 100 -28.64 -11.46 -11.71
CA ARG A 100 -30.01 -11.72 -11.26
C ARG A 100 -31.03 -11.33 -12.33
N ALA A 101 -30.87 -10.18 -12.98
CA ALA A 101 -31.74 -9.74 -14.05
C ALA A 101 -31.70 -10.71 -15.26
N ALA A 102 -30.51 -11.11 -15.70
CA ALA A 102 -30.34 -12.07 -16.80
C ALA A 102 -31.01 -13.42 -16.50
N ARG A 103 -30.84 -13.95 -15.28
CA ARG A 103 -31.52 -15.19 -14.85
C ARG A 103 -33.05 -15.03 -14.79
N SER A 104 -33.53 -13.86 -14.37
CA SER A 104 -34.97 -13.55 -14.32
C SER A 104 -35.59 -13.51 -15.73
N TYR A 105 -34.91 -12.89 -16.70
CA TYR A 105 -35.35 -12.88 -18.10
C TYR A 105 -35.32 -14.28 -18.71
N ALA A 106 -34.28 -15.07 -18.47
CA ALA A 106 -34.21 -16.44 -18.94
C ALA A 106 -35.33 -17.31 -18.37
N ARG A 107 -35.67 -17.15 -17.09
CA ARG A 107 -36.76 -17.90 -16.45
C ARG A 107 -38.14 -17.50 -17.00
N MET A 108 -38.41 -16.20 -17.12
CA MET A 108 -39.69 -15.72 -17.68
C MET A 108 -39.84 -16.01 -19.18
N GLY A 109 -38.74 -16.09 -19.93
CA GLY A 109 -38.75 -16.49 -21.34
C GLY A 109 -38.97 -18.00 -21.54
N GLY A 110 -38.47 -18.83 -20.62
CA GLY A 110 -38.68 -20.28 -20.63
C GLY A 110 -40.06 -20.74 -20.14
N GLU A 111 -40.75 -19.94 -19.31
CA GLU A 111 -42.13 -20.22 -18.86
C GLU A 111 -43.20 -19.85 -19.92
N ARG A 112 -42.81 -19.27 -21.05
CA ARG A 112 -43.70 -18.84 -22.17
C ARG A 112 -43.49 -19.63 -23.47
N ALA A 113 -42.62 -20.63 -23.48
CA ALA A 113 -42.40 -21.56 -24.60
C ALA A 113 -43.01 -22.93 -24.27
#